data_AF-A0A8X8G269-F1
#
_entry.id   AF-A0A8X8G269-F1
#
_cell.length_a   1.000
_cell.length_b   1.000
_cell.length_c   1.000
_cell.angle_alpha   90.00
_cell.angle_beta   90.00
_cell.angle_gamma   90.00
#
_symmetry.space_group_name_H-M   'P 1'
#
loop_
_entity.id
_entity.type
_entity.pdbx_description
1 polymer ?
#
loop_
_entity_poly.entity_id
_entity_poly.type
_entity_poly.pdbx_seq_one_letter_code
_entity_poly.pdbx_strand_id
1 'polypeptide(L)'
;MVRRLEPSEPFICKVKTDYYLTTKFLGRLSDSKVAYLFNSPQRFKKEVDEEFYDLVDSLSSSVTREQFLGLAKPERVALVRSLLD
;
A
#
# COMPACT_ATOMS: atom_id res chain seq x y z
N MET A 1 9.56 9.75 -5.18
CA MET A 1 9.86 10.41 -6.46
C MET A 1 10.79 11.57 -6.18
N VAL A 2 12.03 11.45 -6.63
CA VAL A 2 13.04 12.49 -6.54
C VAL A 2 13.08 13.17 -7.90
N ARG A 3 12.92 14.49 -7.93
CA ARG A 3 12.98 15.26 -9.18
C ARG A 3 14.05 16.33 -9.09
N ARG A 4 14.67 16.61 -10.24
CA ARG A 4 15.55 17.73 -10.45
C ARG A 4 14.87 18.65 -11.47
N LEU A 5 14.63 19.91 -11.11
CA LEU A 5 14.00 20.88 -12.01
C LEU A 5 15.04 21.44 -12.98
N GLU A 6 16.24 21.75 -12.48
CA GLU A 6 17.39 22.18 -13.29
C GLU A 6 18.69 21.50 -12.81
N PRO A 7 19.71 21.31 -13.67
CA PRO A 7 20.96 20.63 -13.34
C PRO A 7 21.68 21.15 -12.08
N SER A 8 21.53 22.44 -11.78
CA SER A 8 22.15 23.18 -10.67
C SER A 8 21.31 23.22 -9.39
N GLU A 9 20.05 22.78 -9.43
CA GLU A 9 19.15 22.84 -8.28
C GLU A 9 19.22 21.59 -7.40
N PRO A 10 18.97 21.74 -6.08
CA PRO A 10 18.91 20.61 -5.17
C PRO A 10 17.77 19.66 -5.53
N PHE A 11 17.96 18.38 -5.23
CA PHE A 11 16.93 17.38 -5.41
C PHE A 11 15.72 17.67 -4.53
N ILE A 12 14.54 17.72 -5.16
CA ILE A 12 13.27 17.88 -4.44
C ILE A 12 12.69 16.49 -4.23
N CYS A 13 12.44 16.14 -2.97
CA CYS A 13 11.74 14.92 -2.58
C CYS A 13 10.41 15.26 -1.90
N LYS A 14 9.45 14.32 -1.99
CA LYS A 14 8.18 14.39 -1.24
C LYS A 14 8.27 13.42 -0.07
N VAL A 15 8.10 13.93 1.15
CA VAL A 15 7.88 13.10 2.34
C VAL A 15 6.43 12.60 2.31
N LYS A 16 6.24 11.31 2.55
CA LYS A 16 4.91 10.68 2.64
C LYS A 16 4.68 10.27 4.08
N THR A 17 3.53 10.65 4.62
CA THR A 17 3.09 10.22 5.95
C THR A 17 2.41 8.86 5.86
N ASP A 18 2.32 8.14 6.98
CA ASP A 18 1.64 6.83 7.02
C ASP A 18 0.15 6.97 6.69
N TYR A 19 -0.45 8.10 7.08
CA TYR A 19 -1.79 8.46 6.65
C TYR A 19 -1.91 8.50 5.13
N TYR A 20 -0.99 9.20 4.45
CA TYR A 20 -1.00 9.27 2.99
C TYR A 20 -0.76 7.90 2.36
N LEU A 21 0.20 7.12 2.86
CA LEU A 21 0.49 5.77 2.35
C LEU A 21 -0.71 4.83 2.53
N THR A 22 -1.36 4.86 3.69
CA THR A 22 -2.56 4.07 3.99
C THR A 22 -3.69 4.40 3.02
N THR A 23 -4.04 5.69 2.87
CA THR A 23 -5.09 6.13 1.95
C THR A 23 -4.76 5.76 0.51
N LYS A 24 -3.50 5.97 0.08
CA LYS A 24 -3.05 5.69 -1.27
C LYS A 24 -3.05 4.19 -1.57
N PHE A 25 -2.69 3.35 -0.60
CA PHE A 25 -2.73 1.89 -0.75
C PHE A 25 -4.16 1.38 -0.85
N LEU A 26 -5.02 1.75 0.10
CA LEU A 26 -6.43 1.35 0.11
C LEU A 26 -7.18 1.84 -1.14
N GLY A 27 -6.83 3.02 -1.67
CA GLY A 27 -7.36 3.53 -2.94
C GLY A 27 -7.06 2.65 -4.15
N ARG A 28 -6.09 1.72 -4.07
CA ARG A 28 -5.76 0.75 -5.12
C ARG A 28 -6.45 -0.60 -4.95
N LEU A 29 -7.12 -0.82 -3.84
CA LEU A 29 -7.78 -2.08 -3.51
C LEU A 29 -9.28 -2.03 -3.87
N SER A 30 -9.58 -2.16 -5.16
CA SER A 30 -10.91 -2.61 -5.57
C SER A 30 -11.14 -4.06 -5.14
N ASP A 31 -12.39 -4.52 -5.10
CA ASP A 31 -12.71 -5.90 -4.68
C ASP A 31 -11.96 -6.96 -5.51
N SER A 32 -11.77 -6.70 -6.82
CA SER A 32 -10.97 -7.55 -7.70
C SER A 32 -9.48 -7.54 -7.36
N LYS A 33 -8.94 -6.38 -6.97
CA LYS A 33 -7.53 -6.23 -6.56
C LYS A 33 -7.27 -6.86 -5.20
N VAL A 34 -8.24 -6.84 -4.28
CA VAL A 34 -8.16 -7.58 -3.02
C VAL A 34 -8.01 -9.07 -3.29
N ALA A 35 -8.86 -9.65 -4.14
CA ALA A 35 -8.74 -11.05 -4.50
C ALA A 35 -7.37 -11.37 -5.12
N TYR A 36 -6.85 -10.49 -5.97
CA TYR A 36 -5.54 -10.66 -6.59
C TYR A 36 -4.38 -10.57 -5.60
N LEU A 37 -4.44 -9.63 -4.64
CA LEU A 37 -3.46 -9.46 -3.57
C LEU A 37 -3.28 -10.76 -2.78
N PHE A 38 -4.38 -11.39 -2.35
CA PHE A 38 -4.31 -12.60 -1.53
C PHE A 38 -4.01 -13.87 -2.34
N ASN A 39 -4.50 -13.99 -3.58
CA ASN A 39 -4.25 -15.17 -4.41
C ASN A 39 -2.85 -15.19 -5.02
N SER A 40 -2.23 -14.02 -5.23
CA SER A 40 -0.94 -13.90 -5.92
C SER A 40 -0.18 -12.64 -5.49
N PRO A 41 0.24 -12.53 -4.21
CA PRO A 41 0.85 -11.32 -3.66
C PRO A 41 2.11 -10.88 -4.42
N GLN A 42 2.97 -11.82 -4.83
CA GLN A 42 4.18 -11.50 -5.60
C GLN A 42 3.89 -10.93 -6.99
N ARG A 43 2.76 -11.32 -7.60
CA ARG A 43 2.35 -10.74 -8.89
C ARG A 43 1.63 -9.42 -8.67
N PHE A 44 0.88 -9.28 -7.58
CA PHE A 44 0.23 -8.02 -7.18
C PHE A 44 1.24 -6.89 -6.96
N LYS A 45 2.42 -7.19 -6.38
CA LYS A 45 3.52 -6.22 -6.25
C LYS A 45 3.89 -5.53 -7.56
N LYS A 46 3.80 -6.23 -8.70
CA LYS A 46 4.12 -5.63 -10.01
C LYS A 46 3.13 -4.54 -10.45
N GLU A 47 1.98 -4.43 -9.79
CA GLU A 47 0.93 -3.46 -10.12
C GLU A 47 0.79 -2.33 -9.09
N VAL A 48 1.62 -2.35 -8.04
CA VAL A 48 1.69 -1.28 -7.05
C VAL A 48 3.10 -0.69 -7.03
N ASP A 49 3.22 0.51 -6.46
CA ASP A 49 4.52 1.13 -6.27
C ASP A 49 5.39 0.28 -5.32
N GLU A 50 6.70 0.25 -5.54
CA GLU A 50 7.68 -0.49 -4.71
C GLU A 50 7.57 -0.17 -3.21
N GLU A 51 7.17 1.06 -2.87
CA GLU A 51 6.92 1.48 -1.48
C GLU A 51 5.85 0.67 -0.75
N PHE A 52 5.05 -0.13 -1.45
CA PHE A 52 4.01 -0.97 -0.86
C PHE A 52 4.38 -2.45 -0.79
N TYR A 53 5.58 -2.86 -1.18
CA TYR A 53 5.93 -4.29 -1.27
C TYR A 53 5.91 -4.95 0.11
N ASP A 54 6.50 -4.30 1.11
CA ASP A 54 6.52 -4.80 2.49
C ASP A 54 5.11 -4.83 3.10
N LEU A 55 4.28 -3.86 2.74
CA LEU A 55 2.89 -3.81 3.16
C LEU A 55 2.06 -4.95 2.56
N VAL A 56 2.30 -5.29 1.29
CA VAL A 56 1.65 -6.43 0.62
C VAL A 56 2.06 -7.74 1.29
N ASP A 57 3.34 -7.92 1.59
CA ASP A 57 3.83 -9.11 2.30
C ASP A 57 3.19 -9.19 3.68
N SER A 58 3.30 -8.13 4.47
CA SER A 58 2.77 -8.07 5.84
C SER A 58 1.26 -8.29 5.90
N LEU A 59 0.50 -7.69 4.98
CA LEU A 59 -0.95 -7.87 4.94
C LEU A 59 -1.33 -9.30 4.54
N SER A 60 -0.68 -9.86 3.51
CA SER A 60 -0.97 -11.22 3.03
C SER A 60 -0.54 -12.32 4.00
N SER A 61 0.42 -12.05 4.90
CA SER A 61 0.80 -12.98 5.97
C SER A 61 -0.01 -12.83 7.25
N SER A 62 -0.61 -11.66 7.51
CA SER A 62 -1.27 -11.36 8.78
C SER A 62 -2.75 -11.72 8.81
N VAL A 63 -3.45 -11.63 7.67
CA VAL A 63 -4.89 -11.89 7.58
C VAL A 63 -5.22 -12.69 6.33
N THR A 64 -6.34 -13.42 6.35
CA THR A 64 -6.91 -14.02 5.15
C THR A 64 -7.72 -13.02 4.35
N ARG A 65 -8.00 -13.36 3.10
CA ARG A 65 -8.87 -12.58 2.22
C ARG A 65 -10.25 -12.33 2.84
N GLU A 66 -10.84 -13.38 3.42
CA GLU A 66 -12.18 -13.34 4.00
C GLU A 66 -12.22 -12.43 5.23
N GLN A 67 -11.19 -12.51 6.06
CA GLN A 67 -11.03 -11.61 7.21
C GLN A 67 -10.94 -10.16 6.74
N PHE A 68 -10.09 -9.86 5.76
CA PHE A 68 -9.93 -8.50 5.24
C PHE A 68 -11.22 -7.95 4.59
N LEU A 69 -11.95 -8.79 3.86
CA LEU A 69 -13.22 -8.40 3.24
C LEU A 69 -14.33 -8.18 4.28
N GLY A 70 -14.31 -8.93 5.39
CA GLY A 70 -15.25 -8.78 6.49
C GLY A 70 -15.08 -7.47 7.29
N LEU A 71 -13.92 -6.81 7.20
CA LEU A 71 -13.66 -5.55 7.87
C LEU A 71 -14.42 -4.39 7.23
N ALA A 72 -14.99 -3.52 8.07
CA ALA A 72 -15.51 -2.23 7.67
C ALA A 72 -14.36 -1.30 7.23
N LYS A 73 -14.69 -0.28 6.42
CA LYS A 73 -13.69 0.70 5.93
C LYS A 73 -12.78 1.28 7.03
N PRO A 74 -13.28 1.77 8.20
CA PRO A 74 -12.40 2.30 9.23
C PRO A 74 -11.45 1.25 9.82
N GLU A 75 -11.89 0.00 9.91
CA GLU A 75 -11.07 -1.10 10.44
C GLU A 75 -9.97 -1.48 9.45
N ARG A 76 -10.24 -1.45 8.14
CA ARG A 76 -9.21 -1.64 7.10
C ARG A 76 -8.13 -0.56 7.16
N VAL A 77 -8.54 0.69 7.42
CA VAL A 77 -7.60 1.81 7.61
C VAL A 77 -6.73 1.57 8.84
N ALA A 78 -7.34 1.19 9.97
CA ALA A 78 -6.60 0.90 11.20
C ALA A 78 -5.59 -0.25 11.02
N LEU A 79 -6.03 -1.35 10.39
CA LEU A 79 -5.17 -2.51 10.11
C LEU A 79 -3.99 -2.14 9.19
N VAL A 80 -4.25 -1.46 8.08
CA VAL A 80 -3.17 -1.09 7.14
C VAL A 80 -2.17 -0.15 7.81
N ARG A 81 -2.66 0.80 8.62
CA ARG A 81 -1.81 1.74 9.34
C ARG A 81 -0.92 1.03 10.37
N SER A 82 -1.44 0.05 11.10
CA SER A 82 -0.64 -0.70 12.09
C SER A 82 0.46 -1.56 11.48
N LEU A 83 0.45 -1.76 10.15
CA LEU A 83 1.49 -2.49 9.42
C LEU A 83 2.57 -1.56 8.84
N LEU A 84 2.42 -0.24 8.97
CA LEU A 84 3.40 0.75 8.52
C LEU A 84 4.28 1.29 9.66
N ASP A 85 3.91 1.01 10.91
CA ASP A 85 4.60 1.44 12.14
C ASP A 85 5.80 0.52 12.50
#